data_AF-A0A952E3E7-F1
#
_entry.id   AF-A0A952E3E7-F1
#
_cell.length_a   1.000
_cell.length_b   1.000
_cell.length_c   1.000
_cell.angle_alpha   90.00
_cell.angle_beta   90.00
_cell.angle_gamma   90.00
#
_symmetry.space_group_name_H-M   'P 1'
#
loop_
_entity.id
_entity.type
_entity.pdbx_description
1 polymer ?
#
loop_
_entity_poly.entity_id
_entity_poly.type
_entity_poly.pdbx_seq_one_letter_code
_entity_poly.pdbx_strand_id
1 'polypeptide(L)' 'MAHRGRPRTTSINPEEFEVLVRRAVEGLPEQYRSLLKNVAVVVEAEPPRELLDELDLESEDDLLGLYTGTSVH' A
#
# COMPACT_ATOMS: atom_id res chain seq x y z
N MET A 1 -20.39 -1.64 -18.65
CA MET A 1 -20.50 -2.92 -17.90
C MET A 1 -20.73 -2.57 -16.44
N ALA A 2 -21.67 -3.24 -15.77
CA ALA A 2 -22.24 -2.82 -14.49
C ALA A 2 -21.25 -2.90 -13.31
N HIS A 3 -21.04 -1.79 -12.59
CA HIS A 3 -20.43 -1.82 -11.27
C HIS A 3 -21.42 -2.47 -10.28
N ARG A 4 -21.19 -3.75 -9.95
CA ARG A 4 -21.90 -4.43 -8.85
C ARG A 4 -21.73 -3.60 -7.57
N GLY A 5 -22.82 -3.46 -6.82
CA GLY A 5 -22.92 -2.57 -5.65
C GLY A 5 -21.74 -2.69 -4.70
N ARG A 6 -21.13 -1.53 -4.38
CA ARG A 6 -20.02 -1.43 -3.42
C ARG A 6 -20.47 -2.00 -2.07
N PRO A 7 -19.80 -3.04 -1.51
CA PRO A 7 -20.02 -3.44 -0.13
C PRO A 7 -19.73 -2.26 0.79
N ARG A 8 -20.42 -2.20 1.94
CA ARG A 8 -20.34 -1.10 2.92
C ARG A 8 -18.88 -0.75 3.19
N THR A 9 -18.44 0.43 2.74
CA THR A 9 -17.09 0.92 3.01
C THR A 9 -16.94 1.06 4.52
N THR A 10 -16.10 0.22 5.12
CA THR A 10 -15.62 0.49 6.48
C THR A 10 -14.75 1.74 6.35
N SER A 11 -15.30 2.90 6.71
CA SER A 11 -14.52 4.12 6.79
C SER A 11 -13.54 3.99 7.95
N ILE A 12 -12.25 4.06 7.65
CA ILE A 12 -11.16 4.12 8.63
C ILE A 12 -10.45 5.46 8.45
N ASN A 13 -10.00 6.09 9.53
CA ASN A 13 -9.17 7.29 9.40
C ASN A 13 -7.70 6.90 9.11
N PRO A 14 -6.87 7.83 8.63
CA PRO A 14 -5.47 7.56 8.30
C PRO A 14 -4.67 6.98 9.48
N GLU A 15 -4.85 7.52 10.69
CA GLU A 15 -4.12 7.09 11.87
C GLU A 15 -4.45 5.65 12.28
N GLU A 16 -5.73 5.27 12.19
CA GLU A 16 -6.19 3.90 12.42
C GLU A 16 -5.61 2.94 11.37
N PHE A 17 -5.55 3.36 10.11
CA PHE A 17 -4.95 2.56 9.06
C PHE A 17 -3.45 2.35 9.28
N GLU A 18 -2.70 3.38 9.66
CA GLU A 18 -1.28 3.26 10.04
C GLU A 18 -1.06 2.26 11.18
N VAL A 19 -1.93 2.28 12.20
CA VAL A 19 -1.90 1.30 13.29
C VAL A 19 -2.12 -0.12 12.77
N LEU A 20 -3.04 -0.31 11.83
CA LEU A 20 -3.29 -1.62 11.21
C LEU A 20 -2.10 -2.09 10.37
N VAL A 21 -1.50 -1.21 9.57
CA VAL A 21 -0.32 -1.51 8.75
C VAL A 21 0.84 -1.92 9.65
N ARG A 22 1.13 -1.16 10.71
CA ARG A 22 2.17 -1.52 11.69
C ARG A 22 1.93 -2.90 12.29
N ARG A 23 0.71 -3.18 12.75
CA ARG A 23 0.35 -4.50 13.31
C ARG A 23 0.51 -5.62 12.29
N ALA A 24 0.17 -5.38 11.02
CA ALA A 24 0.35 -6.36 9.96
C ALA A 24 1.82 -6.69 9.73
N VAL A 25 2.68 -5.66 9.65
CA VAL A 25 4.14 -5.82 9.50
C VAL A 25 4.76 -6.52 10.72
N GLU A 26 4.38 -6.09 11.93
CA GLU A 26 4.77 -6.73 13.19
C GLU A 26 4.21 -8.14 13.35
N GLY A 27 3.17 -8.52 12.60
CA GLY A 27 2.56 -9.83 12.60
C GLY A 27 3.15 -10.82 11.58
N LEU A 28 4.00 -10.36 10.66
CA LEU A 28 4.60 -11.21 9.63
C LEU A 28 5.42 -12.37 10.25
N PRO A 29 5.42 -13.57 9.65
CA PRO A 29 6.36 -14.63 10.02
C PRO A 29 7.82 -14.14 10.01
N GLU A 30 8.63 -14.65 10.94
CA GLU A 30 9.99 -14.14 11.18
C GLU A 30 10.87 -14.19 9.92
N GLN A 31 10.71 -15.21 9.07
CA GLN A 31 11.46 -15.30 7.81
C GLN A 31 11.18 -14.16 6.83
N TYR A 32 10.01 -13.51 6.92
CA TYR A 32 9.66 -12.36 6.08
C TYR A 32 10.00 -11.04 6.79
N ARG A 33 9.72 -10.95 8.09
CA ARG A 33 10.06 -9.75 8.87
C ARG A 33 11.56 -9.43 8.83
N SER A 34 12.40 -10.46 8.84
CA SER A 34 13.85 -10.32 8.73
C SER A 34 14.32 -9.72 7.38
N LEU A 35 13.52 -9.83 6.32
CA LEU A 35 13.81 -9.22 5.01
C LEU A 35 13.52 -7.71 4.97
N LEU A 36 12.73 -7.21 5.92
CA LEU A 36 12.32 -5.80 5.98
C LEU A 36 13.28 -4.90 6.79
N LYS A 37 14.39 -5.43 7.31
CA LYS A 37 15.29 -4.70 8.23
C LYS A 37 15.80 -3.35 7.72
N ASN A 38 15.84 -3.15 6.40
CA ASN A 38 16.25 -1.89 5.76
C ASN A 38 15.17 -1.36 4.81
N VAL A 39 13.90 -1.71 5.05
CA VAL A 39 12.77 -1.29 4.23
C VAL A 39 11.87 -0.38 5.06
N ALA A 40 11.65 0.84 4.58
CA ALA A 40 10.65 1.73 5.14
C ALA A 40 9.27 1.35 4.56
N VAL A 41 8.25 1.24 5.42
CA VAL A 41 6.86 1.11 5.01
C VAL A 41 6.18 2.45 5.25
N VAL A 42 5.70 3.07 4.18
CA VAL A 42 5.00 4.37 4.21
C VAL A 42 3.56 4.18 3.79
N VAL A 43 2.68 5.03 4.31
CA VAL A 43 1.26 5.07 3.98
C VAL A 43 0.99 6.41 3.33
N GLU A 44 0.34 6.37 2.18
CA GLU A 44 -0.13 7.55 1.45
C GLU A 44 -1.62 7.40 1.19
N ALA A 45 -2.33 8.52 1.05
CA ALA A 45 -3.77 8.50 0.84
C ALA A 45 -4.13 8.00 -0.56
N GLU A 46 -3.43 8.48 -1.59
CA GLU A 46 -3.59 8.08 -2.99
C GLU A 46 -2.24 8.19 -3.70
N PRO A 47 -1.96 7.35 -4.71
CA PRO A 47 -0.75 7.45 -5.51
C PRO A 47 -0.77 8.70 -6.41
N PRO A 48 0.39 9.31 -6.70
CA PRO A 48 0.48 10.38 -7.68
C PRO A 48 0.13 9.89 -9.08
N ARG A 49 -0.47 10.76 -9.90
CA ARG A 49 -0.94 10.41 -11.26
C ARG A 49 0.19 9.96 -12.17
N GLU A 50 1.34 10.61 -12.05
CA GLU A 50 2.53 10.30 -12.85
C GLU A 50 3.03 8.88 -12.60
N LEU A 51 2.85 8.37 -11.37
CA LEU A 51 3.18 7.00 -11.02
C LEU A 51 2.18 6.00 -11.60
N LEU A 52 0.88 6.34 -11.62
CA LEU A 52 -0.13 5.51 -12.28
C LEU A 52 0.13 5.40 -13.78
N ASP A 53 0.50 6.51 -14.42
CA ASP A 53 0.88 6.54 -15.84
C ASP A 53 2.14 5.70 -16.11
N GLU A 54 3.16 5.78 -15.24
CA GLU A 54 4.39 4.97 -15.35
C GLU A 54 4.10 3.46 -15.27
N LEU A 55 3.12 3.08 -14.45
CA LEU A 55 2.73 1.69 -14.22
C LEU A 55 1.62 1.20 -15.17
N ASP A 56 1.14 2.04 -16.08
CA ASP A 56 0.03 1.76 -17.01
C ASP A 56 -1.25 1.30 -16.26
N LEU A 57 -1.57 1.97 -15.15
CA LEU A 57 -2.74 1.68 -14.31
C LEU A 57 -3.87 2.69 -14.60
N GLU A 58 -5.08 2.18 -14.76
CA GLU A 58 -6.26 3.01 -15.10
C GLU A 58 -6.90 3.69 -13.87
N SER A 59 -6.68 3.17 -12.66
CA SER A 59 -7.33 3.63 -11.43
C SER A 59 -6.39 3.62 -10.22
N GLU A 60 -6.55 4.59 -9.32
CA GLU A 60 -5.89 4.62 -8.01
C GLU A 60 -6.23 3.40 -7.15
N ASP A 61 -7.47 2.91 -7.27
CA ASP A 61 -7.96 1.69 -6.62
C ASP A 61 -7.20 0.41 -7.05
N ASP A 62 -6.46 0.43 -8.16
CA ASP A 62 -5.69 -0.73 -8.66
C ASP A 62 -4.32 -0.86 -7.98
N LEU A 63 -3.80 0.21 -7.37
CA LEU A 63 -2.49 0.23 -6.71
C LEU A 63 -2.63 0.18 -5.19
N LEU A 64 -2.59 -1.03 -4.63
CA LEU A 64 -2.70 -1.23 -3.17
C LEU A 64 -1.36 -1.13 -2.42
N GLY A 65 -0.25 -1.07 -3.15
CA GLY A 65 1.09 -0.93 -2.59
C GLY A 65 2.17 -1.03 -3.66
N LEU A 66 3.30 -0.35 -3.42
CA LEU A 66 4.44 -0.32 -4.33
C LEU A 66 5.74 -0.57 -3.56
N TYR A 67 6.61 -1.41 -4.13
CA TYR A 67 7.98 -1.55 -3.66
C TYR A 67 8.93 -0.76 -4.57
N THR A 68 9.70 0.15 -3.96
CA THR A 68 10.68 0.99 -4.66
C THR A 68 12.07 0.72 -4.10
N GLY A 69 13.02 0.38 -4.96
CA GLY A 69 14.43 0.21 -4.60
C GLY A 69 15.26 1.46 -4.91
N THR A 70 16.10 1.89 -3.97
CA THR A 70 17.09 2.96 -4.22
C THR A 70 18.37 2.36 -4.79
N SER A 71 18.87 2.94 -5.88
CA SER A 71 20.17 2.55 -6.43
C SER A 71 21.33 3.07 -5.58
N VAL A 72 22.37 2.24 -5.41
CA VAL A 72 23.65 2.61 -4.81
C VAL A 72 24.67 2.88 -5.93
N HIS A 73 24.54 4.03 -6.58
CA HIS A 73 25.53 4.52 -7.55
C HIS A 73 26.18 5.80 -7.04
#